data_AF-A0A3M7P2G4-F1
#
_entry.id   AF-A0A3M7P2G4-F1
#
_cell.length_a   1.000
_cell.length_b   1.000
_cell.length_c   1.000
_cell.angle_alpha   90.00
_cell.angle_beta   90.00
_cell.angle_gamma   90.00
#
_symmetry.space_group_name_H-M   'P 1'
#
loop_
_entity.id
_entity.type
_entity.pdbx_description
1 polymer ?
#
loop_
_entity_poly.entity_id
_entity_poly.type
_entity_poly.pdbx_seq_one_letter_code
_entity_poly.pdbx_strand_id
1 'polypeptide(L)'
;MKNTNLLDADLKQKMIENLLNNLDDLPDELKQKALNEIAKNLDNLSAEKKEEIFKTILNNLDSLPDELKQETFKTLIDNMNNLSSDQKNTLLQNILDKVEDDSPDNEFKKNLKNEVLKEIVKNSQNLDEEQRTKILKDVMQKLKPGETVPDSIMNELVKQIDDLPDEIKSHVLNELKNSIENGNISGAVLDQMMKNPKNLPKDLLQKVVDNIKNLAPDALQKFVENLDSLPEDLKNKAVQDMLSNMDNIDPNVKKDLLKELVSKPGLIKDKKMMEKAIMDLVDNLEYMPENVKKDMLKDLAKNINNLSGNVKEKIIKEVFKNLTNSNDETREEIMKQLMKKMGADELEKWLENSDLPEEFKAKILADIEKIRNEGEDLLNSDDEKELEGL
;
A
#
# COMPACT_ATOMS: atom_id res chain seq x y z
N MET A 1 -37.77 9.98 36.82
CA MET A 1 -37.17 8.89 36.03
C MET A 1 -35.70 9.23 35.81
N LYS A 2 -34.83 8.83 36.74
CA LYS A 2 -33.36 8.90 36.67
C LYS A 2 -32.84 7.68 37.46
N ASN A 3 -31.66 7.16 37.11
CA ASN A 3 -30.91 6.07 37.75
C ASN A 3 -31.14 4.61 37.30
N THR A 4 -30.86 4.29 36.04
CA THR A 4 -30.50 2.90 35.67
C THR A 4 -29.09 2.76 35.08
N ASN A 5 -28.43 3.83 34.62
CA ASN A 5 -27.07 3.75 34.04
C ASN A 5 -25.91 3.96 35.03
N LEU A 6 -26.12 4.57 36.19
CA LEU A 6 -25.04 4.84 37.15
C LEU A 6 -24.66 3.64 38.03
N LEU A 7 -25.61 2.75 38.32
CA LEU A 7 -25.37 1.59 39.19
C LEU A 7 -24.50 0.51 38.52
N ASP A 8 -24.53 0.46 37.18
CA ASP A 8 -23.77 -0.50 36.36
C ASP A 8 -22.29 -0.10 36.22
N ALA A 9 -22.00 1.20 36.15
CA ALA A 9 -20.63 1.71 36.00
C ALA A 9 -19.75 1.47 37.24
N ASP A 10 -20.29 1.70 38.45
CA ASP A 10 -19.56 1.44 39.70
C ASP A 10 -19.28 -0.04 39.93
N LEU A 11 -20.21 -0.91 39.50
CA LEU A 11 -20.06 -2.36 39.62
C LEU A 11 -19.00 -2.88 38.65
N LYS A 12 -19.03 -2.39 37.39
CA LYS A 12 -17.99 -2.65 36.38
C LYS A 12 -16.61 -2.19 36.84
N GLN A 13 -16.51 -1.01 37.45
CA GLN A 13 -15.26 -0.52 38.00
C GLN A 13 -14.71 -1.45 39.08
N LYS A 14 -15.52 -1.85 40.06
CA LYS A 14 -15.09 -2.78 41.12
C LYS A 14 -14.63 -4.11 40.55
N MET A 15 -15.28 -4.61 39.50
CA MET A 15 -14.83 -5.82 38.80
C MET A 15 -13.45 -5.63 38.17
N ILE A 16 -13.21 -4.50 37.49
CA ILE A 16 -11.91 -4.18 36.89
C ILE A 16 -10.82 -4.09 37.94
N GLU A 17 -11.03 -3.34 39.02
CA GLU A 17 -10.05 -3.20 40.11
C GLU A 17 -9.70 -4.56 40.73
N ASN A 18 -10.70 -5.43 40.92
CA ASN A 18 -10.48 -6.75 41.47
C ASN A 18 -9.71 -7.66 40.50
N LEU A 19 -9.96 -7.56 39.19
CA LEU A 19 -9.18 -8.28 38.18
C LEU A 19 -7.73 -7.78 38.13
N LEU A 20 -7.51 -6.46 38.20
CA LEU A 20 -6.17 -5.86 38.19
C LEU A 20 -5.34 -6.25 39.41
N ASN A 21 -5.93 -6.21 40.60
CA ASN A 21 -5.25 -6.52 41.85
C ASN A 21 -4.82 -7.99 41.96
N ASN A 22 -5.47 -8.89 41.22
CA ASN A 22 -5.13 -10.32 41.22
C ASN A 22 -4.39 -10.74 39.94
N LEU A 23 -4.08 -9.81 39.02
CA LEU A 23 -3.58 -10.15 37.68
C LEU A 23 -2.25 -10.92 37.74
N ASP A 24 -1.35 -10.55 38.64
CA ASP A 24 -0.04 -11.19 38.77
C ASP A 24 -0.12 -12.65 39.25
N ASP A 25 -1.13 -12.97 40.07
CA ASP A 25 -1.33 -14.29 40.66
C ASP A 25 -2.10 -15.26 39.72
N LEU A 26 -2.59 -14.76 38.58
CA LEU A 26 -3.33 -15.57 37.62
C LEU A 26 -2.39 -16.37 36.70
N PRO A 27 -2.76 -17.62 36.34
CA PRO A 27 -2.17 -18.33 35.20
C PRO A 27 -2.32 -17.52 33.90
N ASP A 28 -1.41 -17.71 32.95
CA ASP A 28 -1.37 -16.93 31.69
C ASP A 28 -2.68 -16.94 30.91
N GLU A 29 -3.37 -18.08 30.83
CA GLU A 29 -4.68 -18.19 30.16
C GLU A 29 -5.76 -17.34 30.86
N LEU A 30 -5.68 -17.20 32.19
CA LEU A 30 -6.58 -16.37 32.98
C LEU A 30 -6.17 -14.89 32.97
N LYS A 31 -4.87 -14.58 32.91
CA LYS A 31 -4.37 -13.21 32.66
C LYS A 31 -4.96 -12.65 31.38
N GLN A 32 -4.94 -13.44 30.30
CA GLN A 32 -5.48 -13.00 29.01
C GLN A 32 -7.00 -12.78 29.05
N LYS A 33 -7.75 -13.68 29.69
CA LYS A 33 -9.20 -13.49 29.89
C LYS A 33 -9.49 -12.27 30.76
N ALA A 34 -8.70 -12.02 31.80
CA ALA A 34 -8.85 -10.86 32.67
C ALA A 34 -8.60 -9.55 31.91
N LEU A 35 -7.51 -9.47 31.14
CA LEU A 35 -7.18 -8.29 30.31
C LEU A 35 -8.28 -8.00 29.28
N ASN A 36 -8.80 -9.03 28.60
CA ASN A 36 -9.91 -8.89 27.67
C ASN A 36 -11.20 -8.41 28.35
N GLU A 37 -11.52 -8.91 29.53
CA GLU A 37 -12.67 -8.44 30.29
C GLU A 37 -12.50 -7.02 30.81
N ILE A 38 -11.29 -6.62 31.22
CA ILE A 38 -10.98 -5.23 31.56
C ILE A 38 -11.25 -4.35 30.33
N ALA A 39 -10.71 -4.71 29.17
CA ALA A 39 -10.84 -3.96 27.92
C ALA A 39 -12.30 -3.71 27.51
N LYS A 40 -13.13 -4.77 27.49
CA LYS A 40 -14.56 -4.67 27.15
C LYS A 40 -15.35 -3.70 28.04
N ASN A 41 -14.85 -3.46 29.25
CA ASN A 41 -15.52 -2.62 30.23
C ASN A 41 -14.92 -1.21 30.34
N LEU A 42 -13.91 -0.87 29.53
CA LEU A 42 -13.28 0.46 29.55
C LEU A 42 -14.19 1.55 28.96
N ASP A 43 -14.98 1.26 27.92
CA ASP A 43 -15.70 2.28 27.14
C ASP A 43 -16.60 3.23 27.97
N ASN A 44 -17.12 2.74 29.09
CA ASN A 44 -18.04 3.48 29.95
C ASN A 44 -17.35 4.21 31.12
N LEU A 45 -16.02 4.19 31.19
CA LEU A 45 -15.26 4.84 32.25
C LEU A 45 -14.85 6.27 31.88
N SER A 46 -14.69 7.12 32.89
CA SER A 46 -14.10 8.45 32.72
C SER A 46 -12.65 8.36 32.26
N ALA A 47 -12.16 9.41 31.60
CA ALA A 47 -10.77 9.46 31.12
C ALA A 47 -9.74 9.27 32.26
N GLU A 48 -9.99 9.88 33.43
CA GLU A 48 -9.16 9.72 34.63
C GLU A 48 -9.07 8.26 35.10
N LYS A 49 -10.21 7.55 35.14
CA LYS A 49 -10.26 6.14 35.54
C LYS A 49 -9.58 5.25 34.51
N LYS A 50 -9.78 5.52 33.21
CA LYS A 50 -9.07 4.80 32.14
C LYS A 50 -7.55 4.97 32.30
N GLU A 51 -7.09 6.18 32.56
CA GLU A 51 -5.67 6.47 32.76
C GLU A 51 -5.08 5.72 33.95
N GLU A 52 -5.81 5.66 35.08
CA GLU A 52 -5.41 4.88 36.26
C GLU A 52 -5.34 3.37 35.98
N ILE A 53 -6.34 2.83 35.28
CA ILE A 53 -6.35 1.43 34.85
C ILE A 53 -5.18 1.14 33.93
N PHE A 54 -4.94 2.00 32.93
CA PHE A 54 -3.83 1.84 32.00
C PHE A 54 -2.48 1.90 32.72
N LYS A 55 -2.26 2.84 33.65
CA LYS A 55 -1.05 2.88 34.49
C LYS A 55 -0.87 1.59 35.29
N THR A 56 -1.95 1.05 35.83
CA THR A 56 -1.91 -0.22 36.59
C THR A 56 -1.54 -1.40 35.70
N ILE A 57 -2.15 -1.51 34.52
CA ILE A 57 -1.80 -2.53 33.51
C ILE A 57 -0.32 -2.40 33.11
N LEU A 58 0.17 -1.18 32.91
CA LEU A 58 1.57 -0.95 32.53
C LEU A 58 2.57 -1.29 33.63
N ASN A 59 2.20 -1.11 34.89
CA ASN A 59 3.05 -1.55 36.00
C ASN A 59 3.17 -3.08 36.09
N ASN A 60 2.16 -3.80 35.60
CA ASN A 60 2.16 -5.26 35.55
C ASN A 60 2.65 -5.81 34.20
N LEU A 61 3.08 -4.97 33.26
CA LEU A 61 3.48 -5.40 31.92
C LEU A 61 4.67 -6.36 31.95
N ASP A 62 5.60 -6.18 32.90
CA ASP A 62 6.79 -7.01 33.06
C ASP A 62 6.46 -8.44 33.57
N SER A 63 5.29 -8.63 34.21
CA SER A 63 4.85 -9.94 34.72
C SER A 63 4.09 -10.78 33.69
N LEU A 64 3.88 -10.23 32.49
CA LEU A 64 3.20 -10.90 31.38
C LEU A 64 4.21 -11.64 30.48
N PRO A 65 3.81 -12.77 29.85
CA PRO A 65 4.53 -13.34 28.71
C PRO A 65 4.54 -12.36 27.51
N ASP A 66 5.53 -12.48 26.62
CA ASP A 66 5.71 -11.55 25.50
C ASP A 66 4.51 -11.49 24.55
N GLU A 67 3.86 -12.64 24.25
CA GLU A 67 2.63 -12.67 23.46
C GLU A 67 1.51 -11.82 24.09
N LEU A 68 1.34 -11.92 25.41
CA LEU A 68 0.32 -11.16 26.14
C LEU A 68 0.69 -9.67 26.24
N LYS A 69 1.98 -9.31 26.31
CA LYS A 69 2.40 -7.91 26.30
C LYS A 69 1.98 -7.20 25.01
N GLN A 70 2.16 -7.85 23.86
CA GLN A 70 1.76 -7.33 22.55
C GLN A 70 0.25 -7.13 22.45
N GLU A 71 -0.52 -8.14 22.84
CA GLU A 71 -1.98 -8.08 22.81
C GLU A 71 -2.52 -7.04 23.80
N THR A 72 -1.92 -6.95 24.99
CA THR A 72 -2.21 -5.92 26.00
C THR A 72 -1.97 -4.54 25.41
N PHE A 73 -0.82 -4.31 24.79
CA PHE A 73 -0.52 -3.03 24.16
C PHE A 73 -1.53 -2.65 23.09
N LYS A 74 -1.83 -3.55 22.16
CA LYS A 74 -2.83 -3.31 21.11
C LYS A 74 -4.19 -2.95 21.73
N THR A 75 -4.58 -3.69 22.76
CA THR A 75 -5.81 -3.45 23.50
C THR A 75 -5.82 -2.08 24.18
N LEU A 76 -4.71 -1.65 24.80
CA LEU A 76 -4.57 -0.32 25.38
C LEU A 76 -4.77 0.76 24.32
N ILE A 77 -4.08 0.65 23.18
CA ILE A 77 -4.18 1.59 22.05
C ILE A 77 -5.60 1.67 21.51
N ASP A 78 -6.23 0.54 21.22
CA ASP A 78 -7.58 0.45 20.67
C ASP A 78 -8.64 1.09 21.60
N ASN A 79 -8.40 1.07 22.92
CA ASN A 79 -9.31 1.62 23.94
C ASN A 79 -9.03 3.08 24.32
N MET A 80 -8.07 3.75 23.66
CA MET A 80 -7.76 5.16 23.92
C MET A 80 -8.76 6.14 23.29
N ASN A 81 -9.76 5.68 22.53
CA ASN A 81 -10.63 6.54 21.70
C ASN A 81 -11.31 7.71 22.45
N ASN A 82 -11.65 7.54 23.73
CA ASN A 82 -12.32 8.57 24.55
C ASN A 82 -11.35 9.49 25.32
N LEU A 83 -10.04 9.35 25.11
CA LEU A 83 -9.02 10.20 25.73
C LEU A 83 -8.73 11.43 24.86
N SER A 84 -8.42 12.56 25.51
CA SER A 84 -7.86 13.72 24.81
C SER A 84 -6.47 13.40 24.24
N SER A 85 -6.04 14.18 23.24
CA SER A 85 -4.72 14.06 22.62
C SER A 85 -3.58 14.08 23.65
N ASP A 86 -3.67 14.97 24.65
CA ASP A 86 -2.70 15.10 25.74
C ASP A 86 -2.64 13.85 26.63
N GLN A 87 -3.81 13.31 26.99
CA GLN A 87 -3.90 12.09 27.79
C GLN A 87 -3.34 10.89 27.03
N LYS A 88 -3.68 10.76 25.74
CA LYS A 88 -3.12 9.73 24.86
C LYS A 88 -1.60 9.81 24.82
N ASN A 89 -1.04 10.99 24.58
CA ASN A 89 0.42 11.16 24.53
C ASN A 89 1.09 10.88 25.87
N THR A 90 0.49 11.29 26.98
CA THR A 90 1.01 10.98 28.32
C THR A 90 1.08 9.47 28.56
N LEU A 91 0.05 8.73 28.18
CA LEU A 91 0.04 7.27 28.28
C LEU A 91 1.06 6.64 27.34
N LEU A 92 1.13 7.09 26.09
CA LEU A 92 2.11 6.58 25.12
C LEU A 92 3.55 6.81 25.58
N GLN A 93 3.86 7.96 26.20
CA GLN A 93 5.18 8.21 26.79
C GLN A 93 5.44 7.29 27.99
N ASN A 94 4.46 7.05 28.87
CA ASN A 94 4.63 6.09 29.97
C ASN A 94 4.88 4.66 29.46
N ILE A 95 4.24 4.27 28.35
CA ILE A 95 4.51 2.98 27.69
C ILE A 95 5.93 2.97 27.14
N LEU A 96 6.32 4.05 26.46
CA LEU A 96 7.65 4.21 25.87
C LEU A 96 8.75 4.05 26.92
N ASP A 97 8.62 4.74 28.06
CA ASP A 97 9.56 4.65 29.18
C ASP A 97 9.69 3.22 29.76
N LYS A 98 8.65 2.39 29.63
CA LYS A 98 8.66 0.98 30.06
C LYS A 98 9.31 0.04 29.06
N VAL A 99 9.26 0.38 27.77
CA VAL A 99 9.82 -0.45 26.69
C VAL A 99 11.21 0.02 26.27
N GLU A 100 11.61 1.22 26.67
CA GLU A 100 12.98 1.75 26.62
C GLU A 100 13.84 1.04 27.68
N ASP A 101 14.37 -0.12 27.30
CA ASP A 101 15.42 -0.81 28.03
C ASP A 101 16.55 -1.13 27.04
N ASP A 102 17.80 -0.86 27.45
CA ASP A 102 18.99 -0.82 26.58
C ASP A 102 19.47 -2.21 26.09
N SER A 103 18.69 -3.27 26.31
CA SER A 103 19.03 -4.62 25.85
C SER A 103 18.91 -4.72 24.32
N PRO A 104 20.02 -4.76 23.56
CA PRO A 104 20.01 -4.68 22.10
C PRO A 104 19.35 -5.89 21.43
N ASP A 105 19.16 -6.99 22.17
CA ASP A 105 18.78 -8.30 21.63
C ASP A 105 17.29 -8.63 21.81
N ASN A 106 16.47 -7.70 22.32
CA ASN A 106 15.04 -7.92 22.48
C ASN A 106 14.24 -7.35 21.29
N GLU A 107 14.10 -8.15 20.23
CA GLU A 107 13.33 -7.82 19.02
C GLU A 107 11.88 -7.43 19.35
N PHE A 108 11.27 -8.08 20.35
CA PHE A 108 9.93 -7.75 20.83
C PHE A 108 9.85 -6.30 21.35
N LYS A 109 10.74 -5.91 22.27
CA LYS A 109 10.79 -4.55 22.83
C LYS A 109 11.08 -3.51 21.75
N LYS A 110 11.95 -3.83 20.78
CA LYS A 110 12.24 -2.95 19.64
C LYS A 110 11.01 -2.72 18.76
N ASN A 111 10.28 -3.78 18.41
CA ASN A 111 9.06 -3.67 17.62
C ASN A 111 7.97 -2.89 18.35
N LEU A 112 7.81 -3.18 19.65
CA LEU A 112 6.85 -2.46 20.50
C LEU A 112 7.19 -0.97 20.63
N LYS A 113 8.46 -0.63 20.86
CA LYS A 113 8.96 0.75 20.85
C LYS A 113 8.59 1.46 19.55
N ASN A 114 8.80 0.83 18.41
CA ASN A 114 8.51 1.44 17.10
C ASN A 114 7.00 1.67 16.90
N GLU A 115 6.13 0.75 17.32
CA GLU A 115 4.68 0.94 17.27
C GLU A 115 4.21 2.07 18.21
N VAL A 116 4.80 2.18 19.41
CA VAL A 116 4.52 3.30 20.34
C VAL A 116 4.92 4.62 19.72
N LEU A 117 6.13 4.73 19.18
CA LEU A 117 6.61 5.95 18.52
C LEU A 117 5.73 6.33 17.32
N LYS A 118 5.28 5.36 16.51
CA LYS A 118 4.34 5.58 15.41
C LYS A 118 3.01 6.16 15.90
N GLU A 119 2.42 5.59 16.95
CA GLU A 119 1.15 6.12 17.51
C GLU A 119 1.33 7.50 18.14
N ILE A 120 2.50 7.80 18.72
CA ILE A 120 2.83 9.16 19.18
C ILE A 120 2.86 10.14 18.00
N VAL A 121 3.53 9.79 16.90
CA VAL A 121 3.58 10.63 15.69
C VAL A 121 2.17 10.89 15.15
N LYS A 122 1.35 9.84 15.03
CA LYS A 122 -0.04 9.93 14.55
C LYS A 122 -0.90 10.82 15.45
N ASN A 123 -0.84 10.61 16.77
CA ASN A 123 -1.64 11.37 17.72
C ASN A 123 -1.17 12.84 17.86
N SER A 124 0.10 13.14 17.56
CA SER A 124 0.66 14.49 17.63
C SER A 124 -0.05 15.52 16.75
N GLN A 125 -0.76 15.08 15.69
CA GLN A 125 -1.54 15.97 14.82
C GLN A 125 -2.65 16.72 15.55
N ASN A 126 -3.13 16.17 16.66
CA ASN A 126 -4.26 16.71 17.40
C ASN A 126 -3.81 17.60 18.59
N LEU A 127 -2.55 18.03 18.58
CA LEU A 127 -1.95 18.91 19.58
C LEU A 127 -1.74 20.33 19.02
N ASP A 128 -1.52 21.28 19.92
CA ASP A 128 -1.03 22.59 19.50
C ASP A 128 0.42 22.52 18.97
N GLU A 129 0.85 23.58 18.28
CA GLU A 129 2.14 23.62 17.59
C GLU A 129 3.35 23.45 18.54
N GLU A 130 3.27 24.01 19.75
CA GLU A 130 4.36 23.95 20.73
C GLU A 130 4.50 22.52 21.27
N GLN A 131 3.38 21.93 21.71
CA GLN A 131 3.30 20.56 22.19
C GLN A 131 3.73 19.56 21.10
N ARG A 132 3.21 19.73 19.88
CA ARG A 132 3.52 18.89 18.73
C ARG A 132 5.00 18.93 18.40
N THR A 133 5.58 20.13 18.36
CA THR A 133 7.02 20.30 18.09
C THR A 133 7.85 19.59 19.15
N LYS A 134 7.51 19.75 20.43
CA LYS A 134 8.22 19.09 21.53
C LYS A 134 8.15 17.56 21.41
N ILE A 135 6.96 17.00 21.24
CA ILE A 135 6.76 15.55 21.15
C ILE A 135 7.46 14.95 19.93
N LEU A 136 7.39 15.61 18.77
CA LEU A 136 8.07 15.12 17.57
C LEU A 136 9.60 15.19 17.71
N LYS A 137 10.14 16.21 18.39
CA LYS A 137 11.57 16.24 18.73
C LYS A 137 11.98 15.09 19.64
N ASP A 138 11.17 14.80 20.67
CA ASP A 138 11.43 13.68 21.57
C ASP A 138 11.39 12.35 20.82
N VAL A 139 10.47 12.17 19.87
CA VAL A 139 10.44 11.00 18.98
C VAL A 139 11.73 10.92 18.15
N MET A 140 12.15 12.01 17.51
CA MET A 140 13.38 12.03 16.70
C MET A 140 14.63 11.73 17.52
N GLN A 141 14.70 12.15 18.79
CA GLN A 141 15.84 11.84 19.67
C GLN A 141 15.89 10.37 20.09
N LYS A 142 14.72 9.74 20.25
CA LYS A 142 14.59 8.33 20.63
C LYS A 142 14.87 7.36 19.47
N LEU A 143 14.78 7.85 18.24
CA LEU A 143 15.33 7.22 17.04
C LEU A 143 16.81 7.60 17.00
N LYS A 144 17.69 6.72 17.48
CA LYS A 144 19.10 7.06 17.76
C LYS A 144 19.77 7.72 16.54
N PRO A 145 20.60 8.77 16.73
CA PRO A 145 21.32 9.40 15.63
C PRO A 145 22.14 8.38 14.83
N GLY A 146 21.89 8.29 13.52
CA GLY A 146 22.57 7.35 12.63
C GLY A 146 21.89 5.97 12.48
N GLU A 147 20.79 5.72 13.20
CA GLU A 147 19.90 4.59 12.89
C GLU A 147 18.87 5.01 11.84
N THR A 148 18.58 4.12 10.90
CA THR A 148 17.50 4.32 9.92
C THR A 148 16.17 4.41 10.64
N VAL A 149 15.41 5.48 10.36
CA VAL A 149 14.04 5.62 10.86
C VAL A 149 13.20 4.44 10.38
N PRO A 150 12.54 3.68 11.27
CA PRO A 150 11.66 2.58 10.87
C PRO A 150 10.57 3.04 9.90
N ASP A 151 10.32 2.24 8.86
CA ASP A 151 9.35 2.55 7.81
C ASP A 151 7.95 2.87 8.34
N SER A 152 7.51 2.19 9.40
CA SER A 152 6.20 2.41 10.01
C SER A 152 6.06 3.84 10.57
N ILE A 153 7.14 4.39 11.10
CA ILE A 153 7.21 5.76 11.63
C ILE A 153 7.41 6.75 10.48
N MET A 154 8.31 6.45 9.55
CA MET A 154 8.55 7.30 8.37
C MET A 154 7.27 7.50 7.55
N ASN A 155 6.50 6.42 7.35
CA ASN A 155 5.18 6.49 6.70
C ASN A 155 4.24 7.49 7.37
N GLU A 156 4.17 7.48 8.71
CA GLU A 156 3.30 8.38 9.44
C GLU A 156 3.78 9.83 9.37
N LEU A 157 5.10 10.06 9.38
CA LEU A 157 5.70 11.38 9.16
C LEU A 157 5.41 11.91 7.75
N VAL A 158 5.52 11.07 6.72
CA VAL A 158 5.26 11.47 5.32
C VAL A 158 3.79 11.83 5.10
N LYS A 159 2.83 11.12 5.73
CA LYS A 159 1.39 11.46 5.65
C LYS A 159 1.10 12.91 6.04
N GLN A 160 1.88 13.45 6.96
CA GLN A 160 1.68 14.77 7.55
C GLN A 160 2.79 15.77 7.19
N ILE A 161 3.59 15.49 6.15
CA ILE A 161 4.81 16.22 5.82
C ILE A 161 4.60 17.74 5.69
N ASP A 162 3.42 18.17 5.24
CA ASP A 162 3.10 19.59 5.07
C ASP A 162 2.90 20.32 6.38
N ASP A 163 2.31 19.65 7.35
CA ASP A 163 1.97 20.22 8.65
C ASP A 163 3.09 20.00 9.67
N LEU A 164 4.18 19.31 9.32
CA LEU A 164 5.29 19.11 10.23
C LEU A 164 5.97 20.43 10.61
N PRO A 165 6.40 20.60 11.87
CA PRO A 165 7.27 21.70 12.25
C PRO A 165 8.52 21.74 11.37
N ASP A 166 8.98 22.93 10.97
CA ASP A 166 10.04 23.13 9.96
C ASP A 166 11.31 22.28 10.21
N GLU A 167 11.75 22.22 11.47
CA GLU A 167 12.93 21.44 11.87
C GLU A 167 12.72 19.92 11.65
N ILE A 168 11.54 19.41 12.01
CA ILE A 168 11.18 18.00 11.82
C ILE A 168 10.98 17.70 10.34
N LYS A 169 10.31 18.60 9.60
CA LYS A 169 10.14 18.50 8.15
C LYS A 169 11.48 18.41 7.45
N SER A 170 12.43 19.28 7.79
CA SER A 170 13.78 19.27 7.21
C SER A 170 14.50 17.94 7.48
N HIS A 171 14.44 17.42 8.71
CA HIS A 171 15.03 16.13 9.05
C HIS A 171 14.42 14.99 8.23
N VAL A 172 13.08 14.90 8.18
CA VAL A 172 12.37 13.87 7.41
C VAL A 172 12.74 13.93 5.92
N LEU A 173 12.76 15.12 5.31
CA LEU A 173 13.14 15.27 3.91
C LEU A 173 14.58 14.83 3.63
N ASN A 174 15.51 15.08 4.56
CA ASN A 174 16.89 14.62 4.44
C ASN A 174 17.01 13.09 4.57
N GLU A 175 16.27 12.48 5.49
CA GLU A 175 16.24 11.02 5.64
C GLU A 175 15.65 10.32 4.42
N LEU A 176 14.57 10.86 3.84
CA LEU A 176 13.99 10.36 2.59
C LEU A 176 15.00 10.48 1.45
N LYS A 177 15.66 11.62 1.32
CA LYS A 177 16.70 11.86 0.31
C LYS A 177 17.83 10.85 0.42
N ASN A 178 18.35 10.61 1.62
CA ASN A 178 19.41 9.63 1.87
C ASN A 178 18.94 8.21 1.55
N SER A 179 17.71 7.85 1.95
CA SER A 179 17.13 6.54 1.69
C SER A 179 16.94 6.27 0.19
N ILE A 180 16.53 7.29 -0.58
CA ILE A 180 16.40 7.21 -2.04
C ILE A 180 17.76 7.05 -2.72
N GLU A 181 18.75 7.86 -2.34
CA GLU A 181 20.10 7.81 -2.91
C GLU A 181 20.78 6.46 -2.67
N ASN A 182 20.52 5.86 -1.50
CA ASN A 182 21.07 4.55 -1.13
C ASN A 182 20.23 3.37 -1.61
N GLY A 183 19.06 3.59 -2.24
CA GLY A 183 18.16 2.51 -2.68
C GLY A 183 17.46 1.77 -1.52
N ASN A 184 17.46 2.34 -0.32
CA ASN A 184 16.92 1.72 0.91
C ASN A 184 15.50 2.17 1.26
N ILE A 185 14.85 2.96 0.39
CA ILE A 185 13.46 3.35 0.58
C ILE A 185 12.55 2.16 0.30
N SER A 186 11.66 1.80 1.23
CA SER A 186 10.69 0.74 1.01
C SER A 186 9.52 1.19 0.15
N GLY A 187 8.81 0.23 -0.45
CA GLY A 187 7.62 0.54 -1.24
C GLY A 187 6.51 1.18 -0.45
N ALA A 188 6.36 0.89 0.85
CA ALA A 188 5.35 1.55 1.67
C ALA A 188 5.61 3.06 1.81
N VAL A 189 6.86 3.44 2.10
CA VAL A 189 7.26 4.85 2.24
C VAL A 189 7.14 5.57 0.90
N LEU A 190 7.59 4.93 -0.19
CA LEU A 190 7.51 5.54 -1.51
C LEU A 190 6.06 5.67 -2.01
N ASP A 191 5.20 4.69 -1.78
CA ASP A 191 3.75 4.78 -2.05
C ASP A 191 3.14 5.98 -1.32
N GLN A 192 3.47 6.13 -0.03
CA GLN A 192 2.96 7.23 0.77
C GLN A 192 3.44 8.60 0.28
N MET A 193 4.69 8.69 -0.19
CA MET A 193 5.22 9.88 -0.85
C MET A 193 4.46 10.19 -2.17
N MET A 194 4.23 9.17 -2.99
CA MET A 194 3.63 9.34 -4.32
C MET A 194 2.11 9.53 -4.31
N LYS A 195 1.42 9.26 -3.20
CA LYS A 195 0.01 9.62 -3.02
C LYS A 195 -0.22 11.13 -2.99
N ASN A 196 0.73 11.91 -2.47
CA ASN A 196 0.63 13.37 -2.36
C ASN A 196 1.93 14.08 -2.81
N PRO A 197 2.35 13.95 -4.07
CA PRO A 197 3.66 14.44 -4.52
C PRO A 197 3.72 15.98 -4.53
N LYS A 198 2.58 16.67 -4.55
CA LYS A 198 2.50 18.14 -4.46
C LYS A 198 2.99 18.69 -3.12
N ASN A 199 2.96 17.86 -2.08
CA ASN A 199 3.38 18.18 -0.72
C ASN A 199 4.89 17.94 -0.54
N LEU A 200 5.56 17.45 -1.58
CA LEU A 200 6.98 17.16 -1.58
C LEU A 200 7.76 18.20 -2.39
N PRO A 201 8.97 18.56 -1.94
CA PRO A 201 9.87 19.39 -2.73
C PRO A 201 10.16 18.77 -4.11
N LYS A 202 10.19 19.60 -5.16
CA LYS A 202 10.45 19.14 -6.53
C LYS A 202 11.80 18.42 -6.65
N ASP A 203 12.82 18.85 -5.89
CA ASP A 203 14.13 18.21 -5.90
C ASP A 203 14.10 16.81 -5.27
N LEU A 204 13.24 16.55 -4.28
CA LEU A 204 13.04 15.21 -3.73
C LEU A 204 12.37 14.29 -4.76
N LEU A 205 11.32 14.77 -5.46
CA LEU A 205 10.69 14.01 -6.55
C LEU A 205 11.70 13.73 -7.67
N GLN A 206 12.51 14.72 -8.04
CA GLN A 206 13.56 14.55 -9.04
C GLN A 206 14.57 13.47 -8.62
N LYS A 207 14.93 13.40 -7.33
CA LYS A 207 15.82 12.36 -6.81
C LYS A 207 15.24 10.97 -6.88
N VAL A 208 13.94 10.81 -6.65
CA VAL A 208 13.28 9.52 -6.87
C VAL A 208 13.48 9.10 -8.32
N VAL A 209 13.16 9.99 -9.27
CA VAL A 209 13.31 9.75 -10.71
C VAL A 209 14.77 9.43 -11.09
N ASP A 210 15.74 10.21 -10.58
CA ASP A 210 17.17 10.03 -10.88
C ASP A 210 17.73 8.69 -10.37
N ASN A 211 17.08 8.10 -9.35
CA ASN A 211 17.52 6.88 -8.69
C ASN A 211 16.59 5.69 -8.89
N ILE A 212 15.63 5.74 -9.84
CA ILE A 212 14.68 4.63 -10.04
C ILE A 212 15.35 3.28 -10.29
N LYS A 213 16.53 3.28 -10.92
CA LYS A 213 17.34 2.08 -11.19
C LYS A 213 17.94 1.45 -9.93
N ASN A 214 18.03 2.20 -8.84
CA ASN A 214 18.56 1.75 -7.56
C ASN A 214 17.44 1.36 -6.59
N LEU A 215 16.17 1.59 -6.95
CA LEU A 215 15.03 1.22 -6.11
C LEU A 215 14.86 -0.30 -6.09
N ALA A 216 14.53 -0.83 -4.91
CA ALA A 216 14.11 -2.21 -4.79
C ALA A 216 12.82 -2.48 -5.60
N PRO A 217 12.56 -3.72 -6.05
CA PRO A 217 11.40 -4.04 -6.89
C PRO A 217 10.06 -3.63 -6.29
N ASP A 218 9.86 -3.79 -4.97
CA ASP A 218 8.64 -3.38 -4.26
C ASP A 218 8.45 -1.87 -4.30
N ALA A 219 9.51 -1.10 -4.11
CA ALA A 219 9.48 0.35 -4.20
C ALA A 219 9.22 0.82 -5.63
N LEU A 220 9.91 0.23 -6.60
CA LEU A 220 9.71 0.57 -8.00
C LEU A 220 8.29 0.22 -8.48
N GLN A 221 7.70 -0.88 -7.98
CA GLN A 221 6.31 -1.22 -8.26
C GLN A 221 5.35 -0.15 -7.73
N LYS A 222 5.53 0.29 -6.48
CA LYS A 222 4.71 1.38 -5.89
C LYS A 222 4.90 2.72 -6.58
N PHE A 223 6.10 2.99 -7.07
CA PHE A 223 6.36 4.15 -7.91
C PHE A 223 5.57 4.07 -9.22
N VAL A 224 5.56 2.92 -9.89
CA VAL A 224 4.81 2.69 -11.14
C VAL A 224 3.31 2.89 -10.95
N GLU A 225 2.72 2.28 -9.91
CA GLU A 225 1.29 2.41 -9.58
C GLU A 225 0.85 3.87 -9.41
N ASN A 226 1.77 4.74 -8.99
CA ASN A 226 1.54 6.16 -8.75
C ASN A 226 2.19 7.08 -9.80
N LEU A 227 2.63 6.58 -10.97
CA LEU A 227 3.27 7.42 -11.99
C LEU A 227 2.43 8.64 -12.38
N ASP A 228 1.11 8.49 -12.44
CA ASP A 228 0.19 9.55 -12.89
C ASP A 228 0.16 10.77 -11.96
N SER A 229 0.54 10.61 -10.69
CA SER A 229 0.54 11.72 -9.73
C SER A 229 1.73 12.66 -9.91
N LEU A 230 2.76 12.27 -10.67
CA LEU A 230 3.96 13.08 -10.90
C LEU A 230 3.73 14.23 -11.90
N PRO A 231 4.50 15.32 -11.78
CA PRO A 231 4.63 16.34 -12.82
C PRO A 231 5.02 15.73 -14.18
N GLU A 232 4.51 16.30 -15.28
CA GLU A 232 4.66 15.76 -16.64
C GLU A 232 6.13 15.57 -17.07
N ASP A 233 7.01 16.51 -16.73
CA ASP A 233 8.44 16.42 -17.02
C ASP A 233 9.10 15.23 -16.31
N LEU A 234 8.68 14.98 -15.06
CA LEU A 234 9.18 13.86 -14.26
C LEU A 234 8.59 12.52 -14.73
N LYS A 235 7.31 12.47 -15.11
CA LYS A 235 6.68 11.27 -15.69
C LYS A 235 7.42 10.80 -16.93
N ASN A 236 7.65 11.71 -17.87
CA ASN A 236 8.29 11.39 -19.13
C ASN A 236 9.72 10.87 -18.92
N LYS A 237 10.48 11.55 -18.06
CA LYS A 237 11.83 11.12 -17.70
C LYS A 237 11.83 9.75 -17.01
N ALA A 238 10.95 9.54 -16.04
CA ALA A 238 10.86 8.28 -15.31
C ALA A 238 10.59 7.10 -16.25
N VAL A 239 9.61 7.23 -17.15
CA VAL A 239 9.32 6.17 -18.13
C VAL A 239 10.52 5.93 -19.04
N GLN A 240 11.18 6.98 -19.55
CA GLN A 240 12.38 6.81 -20.39
C GLN A 240 13.53 6.12 -19.66
N ASP A 241 13.78 6.49 -18.41
CA ASP A 241 14.83 5.90 -17.58
C ASP A 241 14.52 4.43 -17.25
N MET A 242 13.25 4.07 -17.02
CA MET A 242 12.83 2.67 -16.85
C MET A 242 13.03 1.87 -18.13
N LEU A 243 12.59 2.39 -19.29
CA LEU A 243 12.76 1.70 -20.57
C LEU A 243 14.24 1.52 -20.94
N SER A 244 15.08 2.52 -20.65
CA SER A 244 16.52 2.48 -20.92
C SER A 244 17.25 1.47 -20.04
N ASN A 245 16.65 1.05 -18.92
CA ASN A 245 17.20 0.06 -18.01
C ASN A 245 16.33 -1.21 -17.94
N MET A 246 15.52 -1.47 -18.97
CA MET A 246 14.50 -2.51 -18.94
C MET A 246 15.08 -3.90 -18.64
N ASP A 247 16.28 -4.23 -19.13
CA ASP A 247 16.90 -5.54 -18.88
C ASP A 247 17.09 -5.87 -17.39
N ASN A 248 17.24 -4.84 -16.54
CA ASN A 248 17.49 -4.99 -15.11
C ASN A 248 16.24 -4.80 -14.24
N ILE A 249 15.07 -4.54 -14.84
CA ILE A 249 13.81 -4.34 -14.12
C ILE A 249 13.13 -5.68 -13.87
N ASP A 250 12.55 -5.86 -12.69
CA ASP A 250 11.75 -7.04 -12.36
C ASP A 250 10.58 -7.21 -13.35
N PRO A 251 10.31 -8.43 -13.86
CA PRO A 251 9.22 -8.67 -14.80
C PRO A 251 7.85 -8.17 -14.34
N ASN A 252 7.53 -8.23 -13.04
CA ASN A 252 6.27 -7.73 -12.52
C ASN A 252 6.19 -6.20 -12.61
N VAL A 253 7.30 -5.50 -12.38
CA VAL A 253 7.35 -4.04 -12.56
C VAL A 253 7.15 -3.67 -14.04
N LYS A 254 7.71 -4.43 -14.98
CA LYS A 254 7.47 -4.22 -16.42
C LYS A 254 6.01 -4.41 -16.79
N LYS A 255 5.38 -5.46 -16.24
CA LYS A 255 3.96 -5.71 -16.39
C LYS A 255 3.13 -4.53 -15.86
N ASP A 256 3.42 -4.07 -14.66
CA ASP A 256 2.66 -2.97 -14.06
C ASP A 256 2.87 -1.67 -14.85
N LEU A 257 4.08 -1.41 -15.35
CA LEU A 257 4.35 -0.25 -16.21
C LEU A 257 3.54 -0.33 -17.51
N LEU A 258 3.50 -1.52 -18.14
CA LEU A 258 2.69 -1.73 -19.33
C LEU A 258 1.21 -1.47 -19.03
N LYS A 259 0.68 -2.07 -17.96
CA LYS A 259 -0.71 -1.91 -17.52
C LYS A 259 -1.08 -0.45 -17.33
N GLU A 260 -0.23 0.33 -16.66
CA GLU A 260 -0.44 1.76 -16.46
C GLU A 260 -0.46 2.51 -17.80
N LEU A 261 0.52 2.26 -18.68
CA LEU A 261 0.60 2.90 -20.00
C LEU A 261 -0.61 2.58 -20.90
N VAL A 262 -1.09 1.33 -20.92
CA VAL A 262 -2.21 0.93 -21.79
C VAL A 262 -3.56 1.34 -21.21
N SER A 263 -3.74 1.34 -19.89
CA SER A 263 -5.02 1.67 -19.25
C SER A 263 -5.26 3.17 -19.12
N LYS A 264 -4.20 3.99 -19.10
CA LYS A 264 -4.27 5.45 -18.95
C LYS A 264 -3.69 6.16 -20.17
N PRO A 265 -4.47 6.36 -21.26
CA PRO A 265 -3.98 6.96 -22.50
C PRO A 265 -3.51 8.43 -22.38
N GLY A 266 -3.73 9.08 -21.23
CA GLY A 266 -3.24 10.42 -20.91
C GLY A 266 -2.08 10.44 -19.90
N LEU A 267 -1.55 9.28 -19.49
CA LEU A 267 -0.46 9.18 -18.52
C LEU A 267 0.78 9.97 -18.98
N ILE A 268 1.11 9.83 -20.26
CA ILE A 268 2.08 10.66 -20.99
C ILE A 268 1.30 11.46 -22.03
N LYS A 269 1.42 12.80 -22.00
CA LYS A 269 0.71 13.68 -22.95
C LYS A 269 1.16 13.48 -24.39
N ASP A 270 2.43 13.14 -24.61
CA ASP A 270 2.92 12.78 -25.93
C ASP A 270 2.50 11.34 -26.27
N LYS A 271 1.40 11.23 -27.02
CA LYS A 271 0.85 9.94 -27.47
C LYS A 271 1.87 9.08 -28.23
N LYS A 272 2.76 9.68 -29.03
CA LYS A 272 3.77 8.91 -29.78
C LYS A 272 4.82 8.31 -28.85
N MET A 273 5.22 9.08 -27.84
CA MET A 273 6.14 8.59 -26.80
C MET A 273 5.51 7.47 -25.99
N MET A 274 4.25 7.61 -25.59
CA MET A 274 3.50 6.57 -24.87
C MET A 274 3.40 5.28 -25.70
N GLU A 275 2.99 5.39 -26.96
CA GLU A 275 2.87 4.23 -27.85
C GLU A 275 4.23 3.57 -28.13
N LYS A 276 5.30 4.36 -28.23
CA LYS A 276 6.65 3.82 -28.33
C LYS A 276 7.03 3.04 -27.07
N ALA A 277 6.77 3.60 -25.88
CA ALA A 277 7.04 2.93 -24.61
C ALA A 277 6.32 1.58 -24.50
N ILE A 278 5.05 1.54 -24.92
CA ILE A 278 4.24 0.33 -24.98
C ILE A 278 4.88 -0.69 -25.92
N MET A 279 5.29 -0.28 -27.13
CA MET A 279 5.95 -1.17 -28.08
C MET A 279 7.29 -1.71 -27.54
N ASP A 280 8.11 -0.86 -26.91
CA ASP A 280 9.39 -1.26 -26.32
C ASP A 280 9.17 -2.36 -25.24
N LEU A 281 8.08 -2.29 -24.47
CA LEU A 281 7.69 -3.34 -23.51
C LEU A 281 7.15 -4.61 -24.19
N VAL A 282 6.36 -4.44 -25.25
CA VAL A 282 5.80 -5.55 -26.05
C VAL A 282 6.89 -6.36 -26.74
N ASP A 283 7.92 -5.70 -27.27
CA ASP A 283 9.06 -6.35 -27.92
C ASP A 283 9.86 -7.25 -26.94
N ASN A 284 9.68 -7.05 -25.63
CA ASN A 284 10.31 -7.83 -24.58
C ASN A 284 9.44 -9.00 -24.04
N LEU A 285 8.22 -9.19 -24.55
CA LEU A 285 7.29 -10.22 -24.06
C LEU A 285 7.84 -11.64 -24.16
N GLU A 286 8.68 -11.92 -25.16
CA GLU A 286 9.26 -13.26 -25.39
C GLU A 286 10.16 -13.71 -24.24
N TYR A 287 10.78 -12.76 -23.53
CA TYR A 287 11.70 -13.03 -22.43
C TYR A 287 11.04 -13.00 -21.05
N MET A 288 9.71 -12.81 -20.98
CA MET A 288 8.97 -12.76 -19.71
C MET A 288 8.60 -14.15 -19.19
N PRO A 289 8.53 -14.35 -17.86
CA PRO A 289 7.89 -15.52 -17.28
C PRO A 289 6.45 -15.68 -17.78
N GLU A 290 6.00 -16.91 -18.02
CA GLU A 290 4.71 -17.19 -18.68
C GLU A 290 3.51 -16.55 -17.96
N ASN A 291 3.51 -16.54 -16.62
CA ASN A 291 2.47 -15.89 -15.83
C ASN A 291 2.44 -14.36 -16.03
N VAL A 292 3.60 -13.72 -16.06
CA VAL A 292 3.73 -12.27 -16.30
C VAL A 292 3.32 -11.94 -17.73
N LYS A 293 3.79 -12.73 -18.69
CA LYS A 293 3.45 -12.62 -20.10
C LYS A 293 1.94 -12.71 -20.33
N LYS A 294 1.28 -13.72 -19.73
CA LYS A 294 -0.17 -13.89 -19.77
C LYS A 294 -0.90 -12.63 -19.29
N ASP A 295 -0.51 -12.08 -18.15
CA ASP A 295 -1.13 -10.87 -17.62
C ASP A 295 -0.94 -9.66 -18.54
N MET A 296 0.28 -9.46 -19.06
CA MET A 296 0.57 -8.37 -20.02
C MET A 296 -0.29 -8.47 -21.29
N LEU A 297 -0.46 -9.68 -21.83
CA LEU A 297 -1.33 -9.93 -22.99
C LEU A 297 -2.80 -9.60 -22.70
N LYS A 298 -3.29 -9.92 -21.50
CA LYS A 298 -4.65 -9.55 -21.08
C LYS A 298 -4.82 -8.04 -20.99
N ASP A 299 -3.86 -7.33 -20.38
CA ASP A 299 -3.91 -5.88 -20.25
C ASP A 299 -3.87 -5.18 -21.63
N LEU A 300 -3.07 -5.70 -22.56
CA LEU A 300 -3.05 -5.24 -23.96
C LEU A 300 -4.41 -5.45 -24.63
N ALA A 301 -4.97 -6.66 -24.54
CA ALA A 301 -6.26 -7.00 -25.16
C ALA A 301 -7.41 -6.14 -24.59
N LYS A 302 -7.45 -5.96 -23.27
CA LYS A 302 -8.47 -5.17 -22.57
C LYS A 302 -8.45 -3.68 -22.96
N ASN A 303 -7.28 -3.15 -23.33
CA ASN A 303 -7.07 -1.73 -23.59
C ASN A 303 -6.71 -1.42 -25.05
N ILE A 304 -6.94 -2.36 -25.97
CA ILE A 304 -6.49 -2.29 -27.37
C ILE A 304 -6.99 -1.06 -28.14
N ASN A 305 -8.15 -0.51 -27.75
CA ASN A 305 -8.74 0.69 -28.36
C ASN A 305 -8.13 2.02 -27.90
N ASN A 306 -7.29 2.00 -26.87
CA ASN A 306 -6.57 3.20 -26.42
C ASN A 306 -5.41 3.58 -27.37
N LEU A 307 -5.08 2.70 -28.31
CA LEU A 307 -3.91 2.79 -29.19
C LEU A 307 -4.30 3.31 -30.58
N SER A 308 -3.36 3.98 -31.25
CA SER A 308 -3.51 4.37 -32.66
C SER A 308 -3.56 3.16 -33.59
N GLY A 309 -4.18 3.30 -34.77
CA GLY A 309 -4.41 2.18 -35.69
C GLY A 309 -3.18 1.33 -36.01
N ASN A 310 -2.04 1.96 -36.32
CA ASN A 310 -0.80 1.24 -36.64
C ASN A 310 -0.22 0.48 -35.43
N VAL A 311 -0.36 1.04 -34.23
CA VAL A 311 0.15 0.42 -33.00
C VAL A 311 -0.80 -0.68 -32.53
N LYS A 312 -2.11 -0.42 -32.59
CA LYS A 312 -3.18 -1.40 -32.39
C LYS A 312 -2.93 -2.65 -33.26
N GLU A 313 -2.69 -2.47 -34.55
CA GLU A 313 -2.42 -3.59 -35.46
C GLU A 313 -1.20 -4.42 -35.03
N LYS A 314 -0.07 -3.77 -34.72
CA LYS A 314 1.15 -4.46 -34.27
C LYS A 314 0.92 -5.23 -32.97
N ILE A 315 0.24 -4.63 -32.01
CA ILE A 315 -0.06 -5.29 -30.74
C ILE A 315 -0.98 -6.48 -30.94
N ILE A 316 -2.02 -6.37 -31.78
CA ILE A 316 -2.89 -7.50 -32.09
C ILE A 316 -2.07 -8.66 -32.68
N LYS A 317 -1.16 -8.38 -33.63
CA LYS A 317 -0.26 -9.41 -34.18
C LYS A 317 0.59 -10.08 -33.11
N GLU A 318 1.21 -9.29 -32.22
CA GLU A 318 2.06 -9.86 -31.16
C GLU A 318 1.23 -10.64 -30.14
N VAL A 319 0.02 -10.19 -29.80
CA VAL A 319 -0.91 -10.94 -28.95
C VAL A 319 -1.20 -12.30 -29.58
N PHE A 320 -1.59 -12.34 -30.85
CA PHE A 320 -1.89 -13.58 -31.55
C PHE A 320 -0.71 -14.53 -31.69
N LYS A 321 0.48 -14.01 -32.02
CA LYS A 321 1.73 -14.79 -32.06
C LYS A 321 2.00 -15.48 -30.72
N ASN A 322 1.73 -14.80 -29.61
CA ASN A 322 1.93 -15.37 -28.28
C ASN A 322 0.81 -16.32 -27.85
N LEU A 323 -0.41 -16.17 -28.37
CA LEU A 323 -1.51 -17.11 -28.18
C LEU A 323 -1.31 -18.46 -28.89
N THR A 324 -0.43 -18.53 -29.89
CA THR A 324 -0.14 -19.78 -30.61
C THR A 324 0.34 -20.89 -29.68
N ASN A 325 1.11 -20.54 -28.66
CA ASN A 325 1.71 -21.49 -27.72
C ASN A 325 1.05 -21.47 -26.33
N SER A 326 -0.02 -20.69 -26.13
CA SER A 326 -0.72 -20.61 -24.84
C SER A 326 -1.72 -21.76 -24.68
N ASN A 327 -2.04 -22.09 -23.41
CA ASN A 327 -3.12 -23.03 -23.12
C ASN A 327 -4.50 -22.50 -23.53
N ASP A 328 -5.48 -23.40 -23.63
CA ASP A 328 -6.82 -23.07 -24.13
C ASP A 328 -7.55 -22.05 -23.25
N GLU A 329 -7.43 -22.15 -21.92
CA GLU A 329 -8.04 -21.21 -20.97
C GLU A 329 -7.53 -19.78 -21.19
N THR A 330 -6.22 -19.60 -21.30
CA THR A 330 -5.59 -18.28 -21.51
C THR A 330 -5.97 -17.70 -22.87
N ARG A 331 -5.99 -18.55 -23.90
CA ARG A 331 -6.41 -18.16 -25.24
C ARG A 331 -7.86 -17.69 -25.25
N GLU A 332 -8.77 -18.48 -24.68
CA GLU A 332 -10.19 -18.15 -24.61
C GLU A 332 -10.43 -16.84 -23.83
N GLU A 333 -9.74 -16.64 -22.70
CA GLU A 333 -9.85 -15.43 -21.89
C GLU A 333 -9.41 -14.17 -22.65
N ILE A 334 -8.25 -14.22 -23.32
CA ILE A 334 -7.73 -13.09 -24.11
C ILE A 334 -8.64 -12.82 -25.31
N MET A 335 -9.14 -13.88 -25.96
CA MET A 335 -10.10 -13.76 -27.07
C MET A 335 -11.40 -13.09 -26.64
N LYS A 336 -11.94 -13.44 -25.47
CA LYS A 336 -13.12 -12.76 -24.90
C LYS A 336 -12.87 -11.25 -24.71
N GLN A 337 -11.68 -10.87 -24.23
CA GLN A 337 -11.33 -9.44 -24.07
C GLN A 337 -11.24 -8.73 -25.44
N LEU A 338 -10.58 -9.33 -26.42
CA LEU A 338 -10.49 -8.77 -27.78
C LEU A 338 -11.86 -8.65 -28.43
N MET A 339 -12.71 -9.68 -28.34
CA MET A 339 -14.08 -9.64 -28.86
C MET A 339 -14.92 -8.56 -28.17
N LYS A 340 -14.79 -8.40 -26.84
CA LYS A 340 -15.50 -7.35 -26.10
C LYS A 340 -15.07 -5.95 -26.51
N LYS A 341 -13.78 -5.75 -26.84
CA LYS A 341 -13.23 -4.41 -27.14
C LYS A 341 -13.30 -4.06 -28.62
N MET A 342 -13.01 -4.98 -29.52
CA MET A 342 -13.04 -4.73 -30.97
C MET A 342 -14.39 -5.06 -31.60
N GLY A 343 -15.17 -5.95 -30.98
CA GLY A 343 -16.30 -6.60 -31.64
C GLY A 343 -15.86 -7.84 -32.41
N ALA A 344 -16.68 -8.89 -32.37
CA ALA A 344 -16.35 -10.17 -33.00
C ALA A 344 -16.16 -10.02 -34.52
N ASP A 345 -17.04 -9.29 -35.20
CA ASP A 345 -16.97 -9.10 -36.66
C ASP A 345 -15.75 -8.27 -37.09
N GLU A 346 -15.32 -7.29 -36.28
CA GLU A 346 -14.09 -6.53 -36.54
C GLU A 346 -12.87 -7.45 -36.40
N LEU A 347 -12.86 -8.30 -35.36
CA LEU A 347 -11.79 -9.24 -35.10
C LEU A 347 -11.68 -10.31 -36.20
N GLU A 348 -12.81 -10.85 -36.65
CA GLU A 348 -12.87 -11.78 -37.79
C GLU A 348 -12.31 -11.14 -39.07
N LYS A 349 -12.79 -9.94 -39.43
CA LYS A 349 -12.28 -9.20 -40.60
C LYS A 349 -10.79 -8.91 -40.48
N TRP A 350 -10.31 -8.59 -39.28
CA TRP A 350 -8.89 -8.38 -39.05
C TRP A 350 -8.10 -9.67 -39.29
N LEU A 351 -8.57 -10.80 -38.77
CA LEU A 351 -7.95 -12.11 -38.94
C LEU A 351 -7.88 -12.52 -40.42
N GLU A 352 -8.95 -12.33 -41.18
CA GLU A 352 -9.01 -12.61 -42.62
C GLU A 352 -7.91 -11.86 -43.38
N ASN A 353 -7.69 -10.58 -43.03
CA ASN A 353 -6.71 -9.70 -43.68
C ASN A 353 -5.30 -9.80 -43.08
N SER A 354 -5.10 -10.59 -42.02
CA SER A 354 -3.81 -10.74 -41.36
C SER A 354 -2.87 -11.67 -42.14
N ASP A 355 -1.57 -11.54 -41.87
CA ASP A 355 -0.48 -12.39 -42.40
C ASP A 355 -0.22 -13.63 -41.52
N LEU A 356 -1.14 -13.97 -40.61
CA LEU A 356 -1.03 -15.14 -39.74
C LEU A 356 -1.17 -16.45 -40.55
N PRO A 357 -0.58 -17.58 -40.10
CA PRO A 357 -0.76 -18.87 -40.76
C PRO A 357 -2.24 -19.30 -40.82
N GLU A 358 -2.69 -19.83 -41.96
CA GLU A 358 -4.11 -20.20 -42.18
C GLU A 358 -4.64 -21.23 -41.16
N GLU A 359 -3.82 -22.20 -40.76
CA GLU A 359 -4.17 -23.16 -39.71
C GLU A 359 -4.44 -22.47 -38.37
N PHE A 360 -3.65 -21.44 -38.06
CA PHE A 360 -3.83 -20.66 -36.85
C PHE A 360 -5.06 -19.74 -36.94
N LYS A 361 -5.29 -19.10 -38.09
CA LYS A 361 -6.53 -18.33 -38.32
C LYS A 361 -7.77 -19.22 -38.12
N ALA A 362 -7.77 -20.43 -38.69
CA ALA A 362 -8.88 -21.37 -38.53
C ALA A 362 -9.12 -21.75 -37.06
N LYS A 363 -8.04 -21.96 -36.29
CA LYS A 363 -8.13 -22.24 -34.85
C LYS A 363 -8.75 -21.06 -34.08
N ILE A 364 -8.31 -19.84 -34.35
CA ILE A 364 -8.86 -18.63 -33.70
C ILE A 364 -10.32 -18.39 -34.11
N LEU A 365 -10.68 -18.58 -35.38
CA LEU A 365 -12.06 -18.47 -35.84
C LEU A 365 -12.97 -19.50 -35.14
N ALA A 366 -12.49 -20.73 -34.96
CA ALA A 366 -13.22 -21.75 -34.20
C ALA A 366 -13.39 -21.34 -32.72
N ASP A 367 -12.38 -20.73 -32.10
CA ASP A 367 -12.50 -20.20 -30.74
C ASP A 367 -13.52 -19.04 -30.66
N ILE A 368 -13.54 -18.13 -31.65
CA ILE A 368 -14.54 -17.04 -31.75
C ILE A 368 -15.96 -17.62 -31.84
N GLU A 369 -16.16 -18.60 -32.73
CA GLU A 369 -17.46 -19.25 -32.92
C GLU A 369 -17.90 -20.01 -31.66
N LYS A 370 -16.98 -20.73 -31.02
CA LYS A 370 -17.21 -21.38 -29.72
C LYS A 370 -17.66 -20.37 -28.67
N ILE A 371 -16.91 -19.28 -28.47
CA ILE A 371 -17.23 -18.24 -27.48
C ILE A 371 -18.59 -17.58 -27.77
N ARG A 372 -18.90 -17.33 -29.05
CA ARG A 372 -20.19 -16.77 -29.47
C ARG A 372 -21.35 -17.71 -29.15
N ASN A 373 -21.18 -19.01 -29.42
CA ASN A 373 -22.19 -20.04 -29.16
C ASN A 373 -22.36 -20.35 -27.66
N GLU A 374 -21.31 -20.16 -26.85
CA GLU A 374 -21.35 -20.33 -25.40
C GLU A 374 -21.89 -19.11 -24.65
N GLY A 375 -22.11 -17.97 -25.32
CA GLY A 375 -22.26 -16.67 -24.65
C GLY A 375 -23.17 -15.63 -25.30
N GLU A 376 -24.42 -15.97 -25.66
CA GLU A 376 -25.45 -14.95 -25.92
C GLU A 376 -25.71 -14.05 -24.69
N ASP A 377 -25.40 -14.52 -23.47
CA ASP A 377 -25.57 -13.77 -22.20
C ASP A 377 -24.28 -13.11 -21.66
N LEU A 378 -23.07 -13.49 -22.10
CA LEU A 378 -21.80 -13.00 -21.54
C LEU A 378 -21.20 -11.79 -22.29
N LEU A 379 -21.59 -11.58 -23.54
CA LEU A 379 -21.17 -10.40 -24.32
C LEU A 379 -22.05 -9.16 -24.02
N ASN A 380 -23.18 -9.35 -23.31
CA ASN A 380 -24.17 -8.33 -22.97
C ASN A 380 -24.29 -8.04 -21.46
N SER A 381 -23.53 -8.69 -20.58
CA SER A 381 -23.60 -8.38 -19.15
C SER A 381 -22.80 -7.11 -18.82
N ASP A 382 -23.52 -6.00 -18.71
CA ASP A 382 -23.11 -4.75 -18.07
C ASP A 382 -22.71 -5.00 -16.59
N ASP A 383 -21.50 -5.48 -16.36
CA ASP A 383 -20.81 -5.30 -15.07
C ASP A 383 -20.18 -3.88 -15.00
N GLU A 384 -20.92 -2.88 -15.47
CA GLU A 384 -20.67 -1.44 -15.22
C GLU A 384 -21.66 -0.87 -14.18
N LYS A 385 -22.50 -1.71 -13.54
CA LYS A 385 -23.28 -1.29 -12.37
C LYS A 385 -22.57 -1.61 -11.06
N GLU A 386 -21.46 -0.93 -10.80
CA GLU A 386 -21.04 -0.73 -9.39
C GLU A 386 -20.29 0.58 -9.09
N LEU A 387 -20.20 1.56 -10.00
CA LEU A 387 -19.57 2.86 -9.71
C LEU A 387 -20.28 4.09 -10.29
N GLU A 388 -21.61 4.08 -10.34
CA GLU A 388 -22.41 5.32 -10.35
C GLU A 388 -23.49 5.23 -9.27
N GLY A 389 -23.05 5.38 -8.01
CA GLY A 389 -23.96 5.48 -6.88
C GLY A 389 -23.37 4.99 -5.56
N LEU A 390 -22.36 5.70 -5.04
CA LEU A 390 -22.21 6.07 -3.63
C LEU A 390 -21.03 7.03 -3.45
#